data_AF-A0A930T1A7-F1
#
_entry.id   AF-A0A930T1A7-F1
#
_cell.length_a   1.000
_cell.length_b   1.000
_cell.length_c   1.000
_cell.angle_alpha   90.00
_cell.angle_beta   90.00
_cell.angle_gamma   90.00
#
_symmetry.space_group_name_H-M   'P 1'
#
loop_
_entity.id
_entity.type
_entity.pdbx_description
1 polymer ?
#
loop_
_entity_poly.entity_id
_entity_poly.type
_entity_poly.pdbx_seq_one_letter_code
_entity_poly.pdbx_strand_id
1 'polypeptide(L)' 'MNEIILKEIKPSLLSKLTNLATLHSRTLEEEITAILEDATANKTWSANFFELTSGCWQGESLVRETQPAYQEREDLL' A
#
# COMPACT_ATOMS: atom_id res chain seq x y z
N MET A 1 23.56 -3.61 -18.07
CA MET A 1 23.73 -3.44 -16.61
C MET A 1 23.13 -2.09 -16.28
N ASN A 2 21.94 -2.06 -15.67
CA ASN A 2 21.31 -0.82 -15.26
C ASN A 2 21.91 -0.41 -13.91
N GLU A 3 22.77 0.61 -13.93
CA GLU A 3 23.27 1.22 -12.70
C GLU A 3 22.08 1.89 -11.98
N ILE A 4 21.78 1.43 -10.77
CA ILE A 4 20.79 2.07 -9.91
C ILE A 4 21.45 3.34 -9.38
N ILE A 5 21.16 4.48 -10.02
CA ILE A 5 21.66 5.78 -9.58
C ILE A 5 20.87 6.22 -8.34
N LEU A 6 21.37 5.83 -7.16
CA LEU A 6 20.83 6.18 -5.84
C LEU A 6 21.14 7.63 -5.47
N LYS A 7 20.58 8.60 -6.20
CA LYS A 7 20.98 10.01 -6.08
C LYS A 7 20.59 10.69 -4.75
N GLU A 8 19.60 10.18 -4.00
CA GLU A 8 19.18 10.77 -2.71
C GLU A 8 18.56 9.74 -1.74
N ILE A 9 19.30 8.70 -1.33
CA ILE A 9 18.87 7.87 -0.19
C ILE A 9 19.35 8.50 1.11
N LYS A 10 18.43 8.69 2.08
CA LYS A 10 18.80 9.11 3.44
C LYS A 10 19.83 8.15 4.02
N PRO A 11 20.93 8.63 4.66
CA PRO A 11 21.98 7.75 5.17
C PRO A 11 21.47 6.74 6.22
N SER A 12 20.38 7.06 6.91
CA SER A 12 19.69 6.15 7.84
C SER A 12 18.98 4.96 7.16
N LEU A 13 18.65 5.08 5.87
CA LEU A 13 18.08 3.98 5.08
C LEU A 13 19.19 3.09 4.51
N LEU A 14 20.34 3.67 4.15
CA LEU A 14 21.50 2.88 3.71
C LEU A 14 21.97 1.92 4.79
N SER A 15 22.08 2.36 6.04
CA SER A 15 22.47 1.48 7.15
C SER A 15 21.46 0.36 7.42
N LYS A 16 20.17 0.64 7.24
CA LYS A 16 19.11 -0.38 7.35
C LYS A 16 19.17 -1.37 6.19
N LEU A 17 19.39 -0.88 4.97
CA LEU A 17 19.54 -1.72 3.77
C LEU A 17 20.78 -2.61 3.85
N THR A 18 21.91 -2.12 4.36
CA THR A 18 23.10 -2.96 4.57
C THR A 18 22.84 -4.04 5.61
N ASN A 19 22.13 -3.72 6.69
CA ASN A 19 21.78 -4.70 7.72
C ASN A 19 20.77 -5.75 7.22
N LEU A 20 19.86 -5.35 6.34
CA LEU A 20 18.93 -6.27 5.69
C LEU A 20 19.66 -7.15 4.68
N ALA A 21 20.53 -6.59 3.85
CA ALA A 21 21.33 -7.34 2.89
C ALA A 21 22.22 -8.39 3.59
N THR A 22 22.84 -8.05 4.73
CA THR A 22 23.62 -9.03 5.52
C THR A 22 22.76 -10.12 6.13
N LEU A 23 21.58 -9.79 6.65
CA LEU A 23 20.63 -10.76 7.20
C LEU A 23 20.14 -11.74 6.11
N HIS A 24 19.86 -11.23 4.92
CA HIS A 24 19.36 -12.01 3.78
C HIS A 24 20.50 -12.69 2.98
N SER A 25 21.76 -12.48 3.38
CA SER A 25 22.95 -12.98 2.67
C SER A 25 22.98 -12.61 1.18
N ARG A 26 22.53 -11.40 0.86
CA ARG A 26 22.44 -10.86 -0.50
C ARG A 26 23.33 -9.65 -0.67
N THR A 27 23.66 -9.32 -1.92
CA THR A 27 24.28 -8.02 -2.22
C THR A 27 23.26 -6.89 -2.05
N LEU A 28 23.75 -5.68 -1.82
CA LEU A 28 22.88 -4.51 -1.63
C LEU A 28 22.02 -4.23 -2.88
N GLU A 29 22.54 -4.50 -4.07
CA GLU A 29 21.81 -4.36 -5.34
C GLU A 29 20.70 -5.41 -5.49
N GLU A 30 20.98 -6.67 -5.17
CA GLU A 30 20.00 -7.76 -5.20
C GLU A 30 18.88 -7.53 -4.20
N GLU A 31 19.21 -7.04 -2.99
CA GLU A 31 18.21 -6.74 -1.97
C GLU A 31 17.32 -5.56 -2.37
N ILE A 32 17.89 -4.50 -2.95
CA ILE A 32 17.11 -3.38 -3.52
C ILE A 32 16.20 -3.88 -4.64
N THR A 33 16.71 -4.73 -5.52
CA THR A 33 15.95 -5.28 -6.64
C THR A 33 14.80 -6.14 -6.13
N ALA A 34 15.05 -7.03 -5.16
CA ALA A 34 14.02 -7.86 -4.55
C ALA A 34 12.93 -7.04 -3.83
N ILE A 35 13.31 -5.99 -3.11
CA ILE A 35 12.35 -5.08 -2.46
C ILE A 35 11.50 -4.36 -3.50
N LEU A 36 12.10 -3.90 -4.60
CA LEU A 36 11.37 -3.22 -5.67
C LEU A 36 10.43 -4.18 -6.42
N GLU A 37 10.86 -5.41 -6.66
CA GLU A 37 10.02 -6.46 -7.25
C GLU A 37 8.84 -6.80 -6.34
N ASP A 38 9.06 -6.98 -5.03
CA ASP A 38 7.99 -7.24 -4.07
C ASP A 38 7.01 -6.05 -3.95
N ALA A 39 7.54 -4.82 -3.90
CA ALA A 39 6.72 -3.61 -3.84
C ALA A 39 5.89 -3.38 -5.12
N THR A 40 6.38 -3.82 -6.28
CA THR A 40 5.66 -3.67 -7.55
C THR A 40 4.69 -4.82 -7.84
N ALA A 41 4.98 -6.03 -7.33
CA ALA A 41 4.11 -7.19 -7.42
C ALA A 41 2.89 -7.10 -6.49
N ASN A 42 3.08 -6.59 -5.27
CA ASN A 42 2.02 -6.49 -4.26
C ASN A 42 1.21 -5.19 -4.38
N LYS A 43 0.51 -5.01 -5.51
CA LYS A 43 -0.56 -3.99 -5.63
C LYS A 43 -1.88 -4.42 -4.99
N THR A 44 -1.88 -5.51 -4.23
CA THR A 44 -3.03 -5.97 -3.47
C THR A 44 -2.99 -5.38 -2.07
N TRP A 45 -4.17 -5.19 -1.51
CA TRP A 45 -4.33 -4.74 -0.14
C TRP A 45 -3.64 -5.74 0.79
N SER A 46 -3.01 -5.29 1.87
CA SER A 46 -2.45 -6.20 2.86
C SER A 46 -3.55 -7.11 3.38
N ALA A 47 -3.21 -8.34 3.74
CA ALA A 47 -4.17 -9.24 4.37
C ALA A 47 -4.79 -8.54 5.59
N ASN A 48 -6.12 -8.60 5.69
CA ASN A 48 -6.91 -7.93 6.72
C ASN A 48 -6.90 -6.39 6.68
N PHE A 49 -6.53 -5.75 5.56
CA PHE A 49 -6.52 -4.28 5.46
C PHE A 49 -7.88 -3.69 5.80
N PHE A 50 -8.96 -4.25 5.26
CA PHE A 50 -10.30 -3.72 5.52
C PHE A 50 -10.67 -3.92 6.98
N GLU A 51 -10.34 -5.03 7.60
CA GLU A 51 -10.63 -5.31 9.01
C GLU A 51 -9.88 -4.34 9.93
N LEU A 52 -8.66 -3.95 9.56
CA LEU A 52 -7.86 -2.96 10.28
C LEU A 52 -8.28 -1.50 10.00
N THR A 53 -8.87 -1.22 8.84
CA THR A 53 -9.15 0.16 8.38
C THR A 53 -10.64 0.53 8.43
N SER A 54 -11.52 -0.41 8.12
CA SER A 54 -12.99 -0.27 8.15
C SER A 54 -13.58 -0.39 9.55
N GLY A 55 -12.80 -0.84 10.54
CA GLY A 55 -13.18 -0.82 11.96
C GLY A 55 -13.19 0.58 12.59
N CYS A 56 -12.74 1.62 11.88
CA CYS A 56 -12.67 2.99 12.39
C CYS A 56 -13.96 3.80 12.21
N TRP A 57 -15.09 3.18 11.85
CA TRP A 57 -16.37 3.88 11.94
C TRP A 57 -16.86 3.85 13.39
N GLN A 58 -16.36 4.80 14.19
CA GLN A 58 -16.90 5.13 15.50
C GLN A 58 -18.16 6.00 15.30
N GLY A 59 -19.25 5.38 14.87
CA GLY A 59 -20.52 6.06 14.59
C GLY A 59 -21.71 5.15 14.89
N GLU A 60 -22.90 5.65 14.62
CA GLU A 60 -24.13 4.88 14.79
C GLU A 60 -24.15 3.67 13.82
N SER A 61 -24.80 2.59 14.26
CA SER A 61 -24.98 1.40 13.44
C SER A 61 -25.57 1.79 12.09
N LEU A 62 -24.97 1.33 10.98
CA LEU A 62 -25.54 1.53 9.65
C LEU A 62 -26.88 0.81 9.58
N VAL A 63 -27.97 1.56 9.79
CA VAL A 63 -29.32 1.06 9.61
C VAL A 63 -29.69 1.28 8.15
N ARG A 64 -30.31 0.29 7.51
CA ARG A 64 -31.00 0.54 6.24
C ARG A 64 -32.23 1.36 6.57
N GLU A 65 -32.11 2.68 6.47
CA GLU A 65 -33.28 3.55 6.51
C GLU A 65 -34.23 3.18 5.37
N THR A 66 -35.53 3.39 5.59
CA THR A 66 -36.55 3.23 4.56
C THR A 66 -36.16 4.10 3.38
N GLN A 67 -35.85 3.48 2.24
CA GLN A 67 -35.55 4.22 1.04
C GLN A 67 -36.78 5.05 0.64
N PRO A 68 -36.60 6.30 0.18
CA PRO A 68 -37.70 7.07 -0.36
C PRO A 68 -38.31 6.32 -1.56
N ALA A 69 -39.58 6.61 -1.85
CA ALA A 69 -40.22 6.10 -3.05
C ALA A 69 -39.38 6.46 -4.30
N TYR A 70 -39.45 5.60 -5.32
CA TYR A 70 -38.77 5.83 -6.59
C TYR A 70 -39.09 7.24 -7.12
N GLN A 71 -38.05 8.05 -7.29
CA GLN A 71 -38.16 9.39 -7.83
C GLN A 71 -37.71 9.34 -9.29
N GLU A 72 -38.62 9.68 -10.21
CA GLU A 72 -38.31 9.80 -11.62
C GLU A 72 -37.29 10.94 -11.79
N ARG A 73 -36.17 10.66 -12.48
CA ARG A 73 -35.15 11.68 -12.74
C ARG A 73 -35.69 12.64 -13.78
N GLU A 74 -35.54 13.94 -13.55
CA GLU A 74 -35.81 14.95 -14.58
C GLU A 74 -34.88 14.70 -15.78
N ASP A 75 -35.41 14.85 -17.00
CA ASP A 75 -34.61 14.77 -18.21
C ASP A 75 -33.54 15.86 -18.19
N LEU A 76 -32.30 15.48 -18.51
CA LEU A 76 -31.20 16.43 -18.62
C LEU A 76 -31.44 17.33 -19.84
N LEU A 77 -31.50 18.65 -19.62
CA LEU A 77 -31.63 19.69 -20.65
C LEU A 77 -30.49 19.68 -21.67
#